data_AF-A0A0S8HQM0-F1
#
_entry.id   AF-A0A0S8HQM0-F1
#
_cell.length_a   1.000
_cell.length_b   1.000
_cell.length_c   1.000
_cell.angle_alpha   90.00
_cell.angle_beta   90.00
_cell.angle_gamma   90.00
#
_symmetry.space_group_name_H-M   'P 1'
#
loop_
_entity.id
_entity.type
_entity.pdbx_description
1 polymer ?
#
loop_
_entity_poly.entity_id
_entity_poly.type
_entity_poly.pdbx_seq_one_letter_code
_entity_poly.pdbx_strand_id
1 'polypeptide(L)'
;MARRIHRGAEIFGKTKKLFQDREGAIHQDAPCLPVDAFPRYDLESGPSEAPKEKLLEQSLEIAGQILQTEQVLPLADLAHRIVEDLMVNPNYTYRELLTSLKEDPRFSVTSGQLISLPSVENPADIFFRKIARMKKTRRNG
;
A
#
# COMPACT_ATOMS: atom_id res chain seq x y z
N MET A 1 -11.39 42.94 -13.89
CA MET A 1 -12.15 42.80 -12.61
C MET A 1 -12.07 41.35 -12.16
N ALA A 2 -11.29 41.05 -11.12
CA ALA A 2 -11.09 39.70 -10.60
C ALA A 2 -12.28 39.28 -9.72
N ARG A 3 -12.92 38.15 -10.03
CA ARG A 3 -13.95 37.54 -9.17
C ARG A 3 -13.28 36.57 -8.19
N ARG A 4 -13.48 36.82 -6.90
CA ARG A 4 -12.97 36.07 -5.75
C ARG A 4 -13.46 34.61 -5.79
N ILE A 5 -12.52 33.67 -5.97
CA ILE A 5 -12.76 32.24 -5.77
C ILE A 5 -12.87 32.02 -4.26
N HIS A 6 -14.01 31.51 -3.78
CA HIS A 6 -14.18 31.12 -2.39
C HIS A 6 -13.37 29.83 -2.16
N ARG A 7 -12.41 29.89 -1.23
CA ARG A 7 -11.65 28.71 -0.77
C ARG A 7 -12.64 27.74 -0.13
N GLY A 8 -12.78 26.55 -0.71
CA GLY A 8 -13.57 25.46 -0.13
C GLY A 8 -13.04 25.08 1.25
N ALA A 9 -13.95 24.84 2.18
CA ALA A 9 -13.63 24.48 3.56
C ALA A 9 -12.80 23.19 3.62
N GLU A 10 -11.77 23.20 4.47
CA GLU A 10 -10.93 22.05 4.76
C GLU A 10 -11.74 21.00 5.54
N ILE A 11 -11.82 19.78 5.00
CA ILE A 11 -12.25 18.62 5.77
C ILE A 11 -11.21 17.52 5.52
N PHE A 12 -10.42 17.20 6.55
CA PHE A 12 -9.37 16.16 6.57
C PHE A 12 -8.15 16.36 5.65
N GLY A 13 -7.55 17.56 5.61
CA GLY A 13 -6.15 17.74 5.20
C GLY A 13 -5.77 17.37 3.75
N LYS A 14 -6.72 17.18 2.84
CA LYS A 14 -6.47 17.04 1.39
C LYS A 14 -7.40 17.98 0.64
N THR A 15 -6.82 18.96 -0.06
CA THR A 15 -7.55 19.96 -0.85
C THR A 15 -8.25 19.29 -2.03
N LYS A 16 -9.52 18.90 -1.86
CA LYS A 16 -10.34 18.38 -2.95
C LYS A 16 -10.71 19.54 -3.88
N LYS A 17 -10.23 19.53 -5.13
CA LYS A 17 -10.64 20.50 -6.15
C LYS A 17 -12.00 20.07 -6.71
N LEU A 18 -13.04 20.83 -6.40
CA LEU A 18 -14.35 20.71 -7.02
C LEU A 18 -14.37 21.64 -8.24
N PHE A 19 -14.78 21.11 -9.40
CA PHE A 19 -14.92 21.90 -10.62
C PHE A 19 -16.40 22.05 -10.93
N GLN A 20 -16.84 23.27 -11.24
CA GLN A 20 -18.20 23.51 -11.73
C GLN A 20 -18.13 23.66 -13.25
N ASP A 21 -18.90 22.86 -13.98
CA ASP A 21 -18.98 23.00 -15.43
C ASP A 21 -19.85 24.21 -15.83
N ARG A 22 -19.93 24.47 -17.14
CA ARG A 22 -20.70 25.60 -17.69
C ARG A 22 -22.22 25.45 -17.51
N GLU A 23 -22.71 24.26 -17.20
CA GLU A 23 -24.12 23.97 -16.96
C GLU A 23 -24.47 24.02 -15.45
N GLY A 24 -23.46 24.26 -14.61
CA GLY A 24 -23.61 24.40 -13.17
C GLY A 24 -23.47 23.09 -12.39
N ALA A 25 -23.20 21.96 -13.06
CA ALA A 25 -22.95 20.69 -12.41
C ALA A 25 -21.55 20.67 -11.79
N ILE A 26 -21.47 20.15 -10.56
CA ILE A 26 -20.23 20.06 -9.80
C ILE A 26 -19.62 18.68 -10.05
N HIS A 27 -18.49 18.67 -10.72
CA HIS A 27 -17.71 17.47 -11.02
C HIS A 27 -16.54 17.35 -10.04
N GLN A 28 -16.37 16.14 -9.52
CA GLN A 28 -15.19 15.75 -8.77
C GLN A 28 -14.27 15.00 -9.73
N ASP A 29 -13.10 15.56 -10.04
CA ASP A 29 -11.99 14.76 -10.59
C ASP A 29 -11.52 13.83 -9.48
N ALA A 30 -12.19 12.69 -9.35
CA ALA A 30 -11.61 11.54 -8.69
C ALA A 30 -11.00 10.70 -9.80
N PRO A 31 -9.67 10.61 -9.92
CA PRO A 31 -9.10 9.31 -10.21
C PRO A 31 -9.51 8.46 -9.00
N CYS A 32 -10.66 7.80 -9.08
CA CYS A 32 -11.00 6.74 -8.16
C CYS A 32 -9.98 5.64 -8.44
N LEU A 33 -8.82 5.75 -7.81
CA LEU A 33 -7.98 4.57 -7.62
C LEU A 33 -8.93 3.52 -7.05
N PRO A 34 -9.07 2.34 -7.68
CA PRO A 34 -9.99 1.33 -7.21
C PRO A 34 -9.71 1.09 -5.72
N VAL A 35 -10.76 0.78 -4.96
CA VAL A 35 -10.71 0.63 -3.48
C VAL A 35 -9.61 -0.35 -3.04
N ASP A 36 -9.11 -1.17 -3.96
CA ASP A 36 -8.09 -2.21 -3.78
C ASP A 36 -6.77 -1.94 -4.55
N ALA A 37 -6.51 -0.68 -4.95
CA ALA A 37 -5.33 -0.31 -5.74
C ALA A 37 -4.01 -0.60 -5.00
N PHE A 38 -3.11 -1.33 -5.66
CA PHE A 38 -1.76 -1.60 -5.17
C PHE A 38 -0.88 -0.33 -5.22
N PRO A 39 0.16 -0.20 -4.37
CA PRO A 39 1.05 0.95 -4.42
C PRO A 39 1.72 1.07 -5.78
N ARG A 40 1.99 2.31 -6.19
CA ARG A 40 2.73 2.63 -7.42
C ARG A 40 4.16 2.98 -7.07
N TYR A 41 5.08 2.52 -7.89
CA TYR A 41 6.49 2.90 -7.85
C TYR A 41 6.64 4.38 -8.24
N ASP A 42 5.98 4.77 -9.33
CA ASP A 42 5.98 6.15 -9.80
C ASP A 42 4.62 6.55 -10.43
N LEU A 43 4.37 7.86 -10.52
CA LEU A 43 3.10 8.41 -11.01
C LEU A 43 3.07 8.65 -12.52
N GLU A 44 4.23 8.61 -13.18
CA GLU A 44 4.40 8.96 -14.60
C GLU A 44 4.22 7.73 -15.49
N SER A 45 4.63 6.56 -15.00
CA SER A 45 4.53 5.28 -15.67
C SER A 45 3.12 4.69 -15.56
N GLY A 46 2.67 4.07 -16.64
CA GLY A 46 1.50 3.20 -16.62
C GLY A 46 1.75 1.89 -15.85
N PRO A 47 0.71 1.06 -15.64
CA PRO A 47 0.88 -0.31 -15.16
C PRO A 47 1.81 -1.10 -16.09
N SER A 48 2.58 -2.02 -15.52
CA SER A 48 3.49 -2.87 -16.28
C SER A 48 2.75 -3.74 -17.30
N GLU A 49 3.32 -3.86 -18.50
CA GLU A 49 2.86 -4.75 -19.57
C GLU A 49 3.25 -6.21 -19.33
N ALA A 50 4.12 -6.47 -18.35
CA ALA A 50 4.56 -7.83 -18.03
C ALA A 50 3.38 -8.71 -17.57
N PRO A 51 3.43 -10.03 -17.80
CA PRO A 51 2.39 -10.94 -17.34
C PRO A 51 2.18 -10.83 -15.83
N LYS A 52 0.91 -10.69 -15.42
CA LYS A 52 0.52 -10.50 -14.03
C LYS A 52 1.07 -11.61 -13.11
N GLU A 53 0.99 -12.87 -13.55
CA GLU A 53 1.47 -14.01 -12.76
C GLU A 53 2.97 -13.90 -12.47
N LYS A 54 3.76 -13.45 -13.45
CA LYS A 54 5.20 -13.28 -13.30
C LYS A 54 5.54 -12.18 -12.28
N LEU A 55 4.81 -11.07 -12.32
CA LEU A 55 5.01 -9.99 -11.35
C LEU A 55 4.60 -10.42 -9.94
N LEU A 56 3.54 -11.21 -9.80
CA LEU A 56 3.14 -11.78 -8.51
C LEU A 56 4.21 -12.73 -7.97
N GLU A 57 4.75 -13.63 -8.80
CA GLU A 57 5.82 -14.55 -8.40
C GLU A 57 7.06 -13.81 -7.91
N GLN A 58 7.52 -12.80 -8.67
CA GLN A 58 8.63 -11.93 -8.26
C GLN A 58 8.33 -11.20 -6.95
N SER A 59 7.09 -10.75 -6.77
CA SER A 59 6.66 -10.07 -5.55
C SER A 59 6.66 -10.99 -4.33
N LEU A 60 6.32 -12.28 -4.51
CA LEU A 60 6.43 -13.28 -3.44
C LEU A 60 7.91 -13.55 -3.10
N GLU A 61 8.81 -13.61 -4.09
CA GLU A 61 10.24 -13.76 -3.83
C GLU A 61 10.79 -12.59 -3.00
N ILE A 62 10.46 -11.35 -3.40
CA ILE A 62 10.83 -10.14 -2.67
C ILE A 62 10.23 -10.15 -1.26
N ALA A 63 8.95 -10.51 -1.12
CA ALA A 63 8.29 -10.63 0.18
C ALA A 63 9.04 -11.59 1.12
N GLY A 64 9.50 -12.72 0.58
CA GLY A 64 10.33 -13.68 1.30
C GLY A 64 11.63 -13.06 1.82
N GLN A 65 12.36 -12.35 0.97
CA GLN A 65 13.60 -11.67 1.34
C GLN A 65 13.39 -10.60 2.41
N ILE A 66 12.35 -9.78 2.27
CA ILE A 66 11.99 -8.76 3.25
C ILE A 66 11.68 -9.41 4.61
N LEU A 67 10.87 -10.48 4.62
CA LEU A 67 10.46 -11.17 5.85
C LEU A 67 11.58 -11.97 6.51
N GLN A 68 12.64 -12.37 5.79
CA GLN A 68 13.84 -12.91 6.42
C GLN A 68 14.51 -11.89 7.37
N THR A 69 14.46 -10.61 7.02
CA THR A 69 15.04 -9.54 7.83
C THR A 69 14.03 -9.02 8.87
N GLU A 70 12.78 -8.80 8.45
CA GLU A 70 11.77 -8.15 9.29
C GLU A 70 10.94 -9.12 10.13
N GLN A 71 10.95 -10.42 9.83
CA GLN A 71 10.18 -11.51 10.44
C GLN A 71 8.65 -11.39 10.28
N VAL A 72 8.09 -10.19 10.48
CA VAL A 72 6.67 -9.85 10.43
C VAL A 72 6.50 -8.44 9.87
N LEU A 73 5.59 -8.29 8.91
CA LEU A 73 5.12 -6.99 8.42
C LEU A 73 3.61 -7.00 8.15
N PRO A 74 2.91 -5.87 8.29
CA PRO A 74 1.57 -5.72 7.77
C PRO A 74 1.59 -5.68 6.24
N LEU A 75 0.50 -6.15 5.61
CA LEU A 75 0.38 -6.22 4.15
C LEU A 75 0.66 -4.88 3.46
N ALA A 76 0.21 -3.77 4.02
CA ALA A 76 0.43 -2.44 3.45
C ALA A 76 1.92 -2.08 3.39
N ASP A 77 2.65 -2.26 4.49
CA ASP A 77 4.09 -1.96 4.55
C ASP A 77 4.89 -2.91 3.65
N LEU A 78 4.49 -4.19 3.63
CA LEU A 78 5.10 -5.18 2.75
C LEU A 78 4.89 -4.83 1.27
N ALA A 79 3.67 -4.43 0.88
CA ALA A 79 3.36 -4.03 -0.48
C ALA A 79 4.17 -2.81 -0.92
N HIS A 80 4.35 -1.82 -0.05
CA HIS A 80 5.20 -0.66 -0.35
C HIS A 80 6.65 -1.08 -0.65
N ARG A 81 7.25 -1.92 0.20
CA ARG A 81 8.62 -2.38 -0.01
C ARG A 81 8.77 -3.26 -1.25
N ILE A 82 7.80 -4.12 -1.52
CA ILE A 82 7.77 -4.93 -2.74
C ILE A 82 7.84 -4.02 -3.97
N VAL A 83 7.03 -2.96 -4.01
CA VAL A 83 6.99 -2.04 -5.15
C VAL A 83 8.29 -1.27 -5.32
N GLU A 84 8.91 -0.86 -4.21
CA GLU A 84 10.22 -0.20 -4.22
C GLU A 84 11.29 -1.11 -4.85
N ASP A 85 11.30 -2.40 -4.49
CA ASP A 85 12.27 -3.38 -5.02
C ASP A 85 11.94 -3.85 -6.44
N LEU A 86 10.65 -3.93 -6.79
CA LEU A 86 10.20 -4.34 -8.12
C LEU A 86 10.47 -3.26 -9.18
N MET A 87 10.58 -1.99 -8.76
CA MET A 87 10.88 -0.81 -9.60
C MET A 87 9.96 -0.62 -10.81
N VAL A 88 8.76 -1.19 -10.77
CA VAL A 88 7.71 -1.02 -11.79
C VAL A 88 6.35 -0.93 -11.12
N ASN A 89 5.40 -0.29 -11.79
CA ASN A 89 4.00 -0.24 -11.36
C ASN A 89 3.32 -1.60 -11.59
N PRO A 90 2.91 -2.31 -10.53
CA PRO A 90 2.26 -3.61 -10.71
C PRO A 90 0.89 -3.47 -11.37
N ASN A 91 0.50 -4.51 -12.11
CA ASN A 91 -0.81 -4.61 -12.76
C ASN A 91 -1.80 -5.52 -12.00
N TYR A 92 -1.46 -5.90 -10.76
CA TYR A 92 -2.32 -6.65 -9.85
C TYR A 92 -2.77 -5.79 -8.66
N THR A 93 -3.74 -6.29 -7.88
CA THR A 93 -4.31 -5.60 -6.72
C THR A 93 -3.78 -6.11 -5.38
N TYR A 94 -4.09 -5.39 -4.29
CA TYR A 94 -3.80 -5.85 -2.93
C TYR A 94 -4.43 -7.20 -2.62
N ARG A 95 -5.68 -7.41 -3.04
CA ARG A 95 -6.36 -8.69 -2.86
C ARG A 95 -5.66 -9.82 -3.61
N GLU A 96 -5.19 -9.59 -4.83
CA GLU A 96 -4.48 -10.61 -5.60
C GLU A 96 -3.18 -11.01 -4.92
N LEU A 97 -2.37 -10.05 -4.47
CA LEU A 97 -1.18 -10.35 -3.66
C LEU A 97 -1.54 -11.10 -2.38
N LEU A 98 -2.57 -10.66 -1.65
CA LEU A 98 -3.00 -11.31 -0.41
C LEU A 98 -3.46 -12.75 -0.63
N THR A 99 -4.14 -13.03 -1.73
CA THR A 99 -4.52 -14.40 -2.12
C THR A 99 -3.27 -15.22 -2.36
N SER A 100 -2.32 -14.73 -3.17
CA SER A 100 -1.06 -15.43 -3.45
C SER A 100 -0.24 -15.70 -2.18
N LEU A 101 -0.18 -14.74 -1.25
CA LEU A 101 0.51 -14.90 0.05
C LEU A 101 -0.15 -15.95 0.95
N LYS A 102 -1.48 -16.16 0.85
CA LYS A 102 -2.20 -17.18 1.63
C LYS A 102 -2.02 -18.58 1.05
N GLU A 103 -1.87 -18.67 -0.26
CA GLU A 103 -1.71 -19.94 -0.97
C GLU A 103 -0.27 -20.45 -0.90
N ASP A 104 0.71 -19.55 -0.76
CA ASP A 104 2.12 -19.90 -0.69
C ASP A 104 2.52 -20.40 0.72
N PRO A 105 3.01 -21.65 0.86
CA PRO A 105 3.34 -22.25 2.15
C PRO A 105 4.54 -21.60 2.85
N ARG A 106 5.29 -20.73 2.16
CA ARG A 106 6.43 -19.99 2.72
C ARG A 106 5.99 -18.85 3.63
N PHE A 107 4.70 -18.52 3.68
CA PHE A 107 4.16 -17.42 4.46
C PHE A 107 3.07 -17.88 5.41
N SER A 108 2.91 -17.12 6.49
CA SER A 108 1.78 -17.21 7.40
C SER A 108 1.04 -15.88 7.39
N VAL A 109 -0.27 -15.93 7.16
CA VAL A 109 -1.13 -14.75 7.06
C VAL A 109 -2.18 -14.80 8.17
N THR A 110 -2.14 -13.82 9.07
CA THR A 110 -3.07 -13.73 10.20
C THR A 110 -4.28 -12.84 9.88
N SER A 111 -5.31 -12.87 10.75
CA SER A 111 -6.55 -12.10 10.60
C SER A 111 -6.37 -10.58 10.51
N GLY A 112 -5.26 -10.04 11.04
CA GLY A 112 -4.90 -8.62 10.95
C GLY A 112 -4.13 -8.22 9.69
N GLN A 113 -4.08 -9.08 8.66
CA GLN A 113 -3.22 -8.90 7.48
C GLN A 113 -1.73 -8.75 7.84
N LEU A 114 -1.29 -9.33 8.96
CA LEU A 114 0.13 -9.48 9.24
C LEU A 114 0.64 -10.70 8.49
N ILE A 115 1.70 -10.49 7.72
CA ILE A 115 2.41 -11.48 6.96
C ILE A 115 3.70 -11.79 7.72
N SER A 116 3.96 -13.07 7.93
CA SER A 116 5.17 -13.54 8.64
C SER A 116 5.74 -14.80 8.00
N LEU A 117 6.94 -15.17 8.44
CA LEU A 117 7.45 -16.51 8.20
C LEU A 117 6.65 -17.53 9.04
N PRO A 118 6.44 -18.78 8.55
CA PRO A 118 5.76 -19.85 9.27
C PRO A 118 6.43 -20.24 10.59
N SER A 119 7.75 -20.00 10.71
CA SER A 119 8.52 -20.25 11.92
C SER A 119 8.21 -19.26 13.06
N VAL A 120 7.45 -18.21 12.80
CA VAL A 120 7.07 -17.20 13.79
C VAL A 120 5.80 -17.64 14.52
N GLU A 121 5.94 -18.08 15.78
CA GLU A 121 4.81 -18.56 16.59
C GLU A 121 3.78 -17.47 16.93
N ASN A 122 4.23 -16.25 17.28
CA ASN A 122 3.35 -15.16 17.71
C ASN A 122 3.61 -13.85 16.91
N PRO A 123 3.14 -13.76 15.66
CA PRO A 123 3.41 -12.60 14.79
C PRO A 123 2.94 -11.26 15.35
N ALA A 124 1.75 -11.24 15.96
CA ALA A 124 1.17 -10.03 16.52
C ALA A 124 2.02 -9.45 17.66
N ASP A 125 2.50 -10.29 18.57
CA ASP A 125 3.33 -9.86 19.70
C ASP A 125 4.67 -9.27 19.22
N ILE A 126 5.31 -9.91 18.23
CA ILE A 126 6.55 -9.40 17.63
C ILE A 126 6.31 -8.02 17.00
N PHE A 127 5.23 -7.87 16.25
CA PHE A 127 4.86 -6.61 15.62
C PHE A 127 4.61 -5.51 16.65
N PHE A 128 3.79 -5.76 17.68
CA PHE A 128 3.51 -4.77 18.72
C PHE A 128 4.74 -4.41 19.54
N ARG A 129 5.65 -5.35 19.82
CA ARG A 129 6.94 -5.08 20.46
C ARG A 129 7.81 -4.17 19.60
N LYS A 130 7.85 -4.36 18.27
CA LYS A 130 8.57 -3.46 17.34
C LYS A 130 8.02 -2.03 17.40
N ILE A 131 6.70 -1.86 17.30
CA ILE A 131 6.07 -0.55 17.38
C ILE A 131 6.36 0.14 18.72
N ALA A 132 6.25 -0.59 19.83
CA ALA A 132 6.51 -0.04 21.15
C ALA A 132 7.95 0.47 21.30
N ARG A 133 8.94 -0.26 20.75
CA ARG A 133 10.34 0.16 20.72
C ARG A 133 10.52 1.45 19.90
N MET A 134 9.95 1.53 18.70
CA MET A 134 10.03 2.71 17.84
C MET A 134 9.46 3.97 18.53
N LYS A 135 8.33 3.84 19.23
CA LYS A 135 7.72 4.94 19.99
C LYS A 135 8.61 5.42 21.14
N LYS A 136 9.32 4.51 21.82
CA LYS A 136 10.24 4.85 22.91
C LYS A 136 11.46 5.63 22.40
N THR A 137 12.02 5.24 21.25
CA THR A 137 13.16 5.95 20.64
C THR A 137 12.79 7.38 20.23
N ARG A 138 11.59 7.59 19.66
CA ARG A 138 11.11 8.93 19.26
C ARG A 138 10.80 9.88 20.41
N ARG A 139 10.62 9.37 21.64
CA ARG A 139 10.34 10.20 22.82
C ARG A 139 11.62 10.66 23.54
N ASN A 140 12.76 10.04 23.22
CA ASN A 140 14.04 10.25 23.89
C ASN A 140 15.12 10.88 22.99
N GLY A 141 14.80 11.21 21.74
CA GLY A 141 15.65 11.96 20.80
C GLY A 141 14.99 13.28 20.46
#